data_AF-A0A2A9G371-F1
#
_entry.id   AF-A0A2A9G371-F1
#
_cell.length_a   1.000
_cell.length_b   1.000
_cell.length_c   1.000
_cell.angle_alpha   90.00
_cell.angle_beta   90.00
_cell.angle_gamma   90.00
#
_symmetry.space_group_name_H-M   'P 1'
#
loop_
_entity.id
_entity.type
_entity.pdbx_description
1 polymer ?
#
loop_
_entity_poly.entity_id
_entity_poly.type
_entity_poly.pdbx_seq_one_letter_code
_entity_poly.pdbx_strand_id
1 'polypeptide(L)'
;MDAAELTAVIRLWEDQLAQVVADGREIEEILAVFRAPGTDPASVEYAAAGADSLRALREQNESMRRYVQDYLGRLRTARDRTVEADRANAELGRLR
;
A
#
# COMPACT_ATOMS: atom_id res chain seq x y z
N MET A 1 -23.29 0.19 1.05
CA MET A 1 -22.29 1.16 0.60
C MET A 1 -22.60 1.49 -0.84
N ASP A 2 -22.80 2.75 -1.18
CA ASP A 2 -23.08 3.18 -2.55
C ASP A 2 -21.78 3.46 -3.34
N ALA A 3 -21.90 3.83 -4.62
CA ALA A 3 -20.76 4.11 -5.48
C ALA A 3 -19.95 5.34 -5.03
N ALA A 4 -20.58 6.33 -4.39
CA ALA A 4 -19.92 7.53 -3.89
C ALA A 4 -19.11 7.22 -2.63
N GLU A 5 -19.68 6.47 -1.69
CA GLU A 5 -19.00 5.97 -0.50
C GLU A 5 -17.81 5.08 -0.87
N LEU A 6 -17.97 4.15 -1.83
CA LEU A 6 -16.86 3.33 -2.33
C LEU A 6 -15.75 4.19 -2.95
N THR A 7 -16.11 5.26 -3.67
CA THR A 7 -15.13 6.19 -4.24
C THR A 7 -14.35 6.94 -3.16
N ALA A 8 -15.00 7.35 -2.07
CA ALA A 8 -14.32 7.98 -0.94
C ALA A 8 -13.35 7.00 -0.26
N VAL A 9 -13.77 5.75 -0.03
CA VAL A 9 -12.90 4.72 0.53
C VAL A 9 -11.71 4.41 -0.39
N ILE A 10 -11.91 4.33 -1.70
CA ILE A 10 -10.82 4.12 -2.68
C ILE A 10 -9.77 5.23 -2.55
N ARG A 11 -10.17 6.50 -2.46
CA ARG A 11 -9.23 7.62 -2.32
C ARG A 11 -8.39 7.51 -1.05
N LEU A 12 -9.02 7.18 0.08
CA LEU A 12 -8.31 6.98 1.35
C LEU A 12 -7.22 5.90 1.22
N TRP A 13 -7.53 4.79 0.56
CA TRP A 13 -6.57 3.71 0.34
C TRP A 13 -5.51 4.05 -0.72
N GLU A 14 -5.82 4.90 -1.70
CA GLU A 14 -4.83 5.44 -2.64
C GLU A 14 -3.82 6.35 -1.92
N ASP A 15 -4.28 7.18 -0.98
CA ASP A 15 -3.40 8.01 -0.13
C ASP A 15 -2.52 7.14 0.76
N GLN A 16 -3.09 6.10 1.38
CA GLN A 16 -2.31 5.14 2.17
C GLN A 16 -1.29 4.37 1.32
N LEU A 17 -1.64 3.98 0.10
CA LEU A 17 -0.68 3.35 -0.82
C LEU A 17 0.49 4.29 -1.14
N ALA A 18 0.21 5.59 -1.34
CA ALA A 18 1.24 6.58 -1.59
C ALA A 18 2.21 6.70 -0.39
N GLN A 19 1.69 6.67 0.84
CA GLN A 19 2.50 6.64 2.06
C GLN A 19 3.35 5.37 2.14
N VAL A 20 2.77 4.19 1.95
CA VAL A 20 3.51 2.91 1.96
C VAL A 20 4.66 2.92 0.93
N VAL A 21 4.43 3.49 -0.26
CA VAL A 21 5.46 3.65 -1.29
C VAL A 21 6.55 4.64 -0.88
N ALA A 22 6.20 5.73 -0.20
CA ALA A 22 7.16 6.69 0.33
C ALA A 22 8.03 6.03 1.42
N ASP A 23 7.43 5.36 2.39
CA ASP A 23 8.13 4.63 3.45
C ASP A 23 9.10 3.58 2.86
N GLY A 24 8.69 2.86 1.82
CA GLY A 24 9.55 1.90 1.14
C GLY A 24 10.80 2.54 0.52
N ARG A 25 10.70 3.78 0.01
CA ARG A 25 11.86 4.53 -0.51
C ARG A 25 12.77 4.97 0.63
N GLU A 26 12.21 5.49 1.72
CA GLU A 26 12.99 5.89 2.89
C GLU A 26 13.77 4.72 3.48
N ILE A 27 13.17 3.53 3.57
CA ILE A 27 13.86 2.32 4.03
C ILE A 27 15.05 1.96 3.13
N GLU A 28 14.89 2.05 1.81
CA GLU A 28 15.98 1.82 0.86
C GLU A 28 17.09 2.87 0.96
N GLU A 29 16.73 4.14 1.16
CA GLU A 29 17.69 5.22 1.38
C GLU A 29 18.51 5.00 2.67
N ILE A 30 17.85 4.58 3.75
CA ILE A 30 18.52 4.22 5.01
C ILE A 30 19.47 3.04 4.79
N LEU A 31 18.99 1.96 4.16
CA LEU A 31 19.80 0.78 3.85
C LEU A 31 21.06 1.13 3.04
N ALA A 32 20.96 2.06 2.09
CA ALA A 32 22.07 2.47 1.24
C ALA A 32 23.21 3.16 2.02
N VAL A 33 22.90 3.81 3.14
CA VAL A 33 23.88 4.53 3.97
C VAL A 33 24.21 3.83 5.27
N PHE A 34 23.48 2.77 5.63
CA PHE A 34 23.65 2.04 6.88
C PHE A 34 24.96 1.27 6.90
N ARG A 35 25.87 1.67 7.80
CA ARG A 35 27.22 1.13 7.91
C ARG A 35 27.68 1.11 9.35
N ALA A 36 28.66 0.25 9.63
CA ALA A 36 29.29 0.18 10.94
C ALA A 36 29.91 1.55 11.34
N PRO A 37 29.73 1.99 12.60
CA PRO A 37 30.33 3.24 13.07
C PRO A 37 31.85 3.11 13.29
N GLY A 38 32.36 1.87 13.44
CA GLY A 38 33.76 1.54 13.59
C GLY A 38 34.14 0.28 12.81
N THR A 39 35.44 0.01 12.72
CA THR A 39 35.98 -1.17 12.02
C THR A 39 36.22 -2.36 12.96
N ASP A 40 35.95 -2.22 14.25
CA ASP A 40 36.08 -3.31 15.20
C ASP A 40 34.98 -4.37 14.97
N PRO A 41 35.22 -5.65 15.34
CA PRO A 41 34.27 -6.73 15.10
C PRO A 41 32.86 -6.45 15.66
N ALA A 42 32.76 -5.84 16.84
CA ALA A 42 31.47 -5.58 17.47
C ALA A 42 30.66 -4.53 16.68
N SER A 43 31.31 -3.46 16.20
CA SER A 43 30.67 -2.47 15.32
C SER A 43 30.17 -3.09 14.01
N VAL A 44 30.94 -4.00 13.41
CA VAL A 44 30.58 -4.68 12.16
C VAL A 44 29.39 -5.62 12.37
N GLU A 45 29.42 -6.44 13.41
CA GLU A 45 28.33 -7.37 13.76
C GLU A 45 27.04 -6.62 14.09
N TYR A 46 27.14 -5.52 14.84
CA TYR A 46 25.99 -4.68 15.17
C TYR A 46 25.34 -4.08 13.90
N ALA A 47 26.16 -3.58 12.97
CA ALA A 47 25.65 -3.07 11.70
C ALA A 47 25.09 -4.17 10.80
N ALA A 48 25.62 -5.39 10.83
CA ALA A 48 25.03 -6.52 10.11
C ALA A 48 23.61 -6.81 10.62
N ALA A 49 23.42 -6.92 11.94
CA ALA A 49 22.12 -7.17 12.55
C ALA A 49 21.10 -6.05 12.28
N GLY A 50 21.56 -4.78 12.30
CA GLY A 50 20.74 -3.63 11.93
C GLY A 50 20.30 -3.67 10.46
N ALA A 51 21.21 -4.02 9.54
CA ALA A 51 20.90 -4.16 8.13
C ALA A 51 19.87 -5.28 7.88
N ASP A 52 19.97 -6.40 8.59
CA ASP A 52 19.01 -7.50 8.50
C ASP A 52 17.62 -7.07 8.99
N SER A 53 17.55 -6.30 10.07
CA SER A 53 16.30 -5.73 10.57
C SER A 53 15.65 -4.78 9.56
N LEU A 54 16.45 -3.93 8.90
CA LEU A 54 15.98 -3.03 7.85
C LEU A 54 15.50 -3.78 6.60
N ARG A 55 16.17 -4.87 6.20
CA ARG A 55 15.71 -5.74 5.10
C ARG A 55 14.38 -6.40 5.41
N ALA A 56 14.21 -6.92 6.64
CA ALA A 56 12.94 -7.45 7.09
C ALA A 56 11.82 -6.39 7.09
N LEU A 57 12.12 -5.16 7.52
CA LEU A 57 11.17 -4.05 7.45
C LEU A 57 10.76 -3.73 6.01
N ARG A 58 11.73 -3.71 5.07
CA ARG A 58 11.45 -3.52 3.64
C ARG A 58 10.51 -4.61 3.11
N GLU A 59 10.77 -5.87 3.41
CA GLU A 59 9.93 -7.00 2.97
C GLU A 59 8.50 -6.88 3.49
N GLN A 60 8.33 -6.44 4.75
CA GLN A 60 7.03 -6.17 5.35
C GLN A 60 6.32 -5.01 4.65
N ASN A 61 7.02 -3.90 4.37
CA ASN A 61 6.47 -2.77 3.62
C ASN A 61 6.03 -3.21 2.21
N GLU A 62 6.82 -4.03 1.52
CA GLU A 62 6.46 -4.55 0.20
C GLU A 62 5.22 -5.46 0.25
N SER A 63 5.11 -6.29 1.30
CA SER A 63 3.92 -7.10 1.55
C SER A 63 2.68 -6.24 1.76
N MET A 64 2.80 -5.16 2.56
CA MET A 64 1.73 -4.19 2.76
C MET A 64 1.33 -3.52 1.44
N ARG A 65 2.31 -3.10 0.63
CA ARG A 65 2.05 -2.49 -0.68
C ARG A 65 1.20 -3.41 -1.57
N ARG A 66 1.56 -4.70 -1.67
CA ARG A 66 0.80 -5.68 -2.44
C ARG A 66 -0.62 -5.85 -1.90
N TYR A 67 -0.75 -5.99 -0.57
CA TYR A 67 -2.05 -6.09 0.08
C TYR A 67 -2.97 -4.91 -0.26
N VAL A 68 -2.46 -3.67 -0.18
CA VAL A 68 -3.23 -2.46 -0.47
C VAL A 68 -3.64 -2.41 -1.95
N GLN A 69 -2.74 -2.76 -2.87
CA GLN A 69 -3.04 -2.82 -4.29
C GLN A 69 -4.15 -3.82 -4.61
N ASP A 70 -4.09 -5.02 -4.04
CA ASP A 70 -5.12 -6.06 -4.20
C ASP A 70 -6.46 -5.63 -3.59
N TYR A 71 -6.41 -4.93 -2.45
CA TYR A 71 -7.61 -4.40 -1.82
C TYR A 71 -8.26 -3.29 -2.65
N LEU A 72 -7.47 -2.35 -3.19
CA LEU A 72 -7.94 -1.33 -4.13
C LEU A 72 -8.57 -1.94 -5.39
N GLY A 73 -8.01 -3.02 -5.93
CA GLY A 73 -8.59 -3.75 -7.06
C GLY A 73 -9.99 -4.28 -6.75
N ARG A 74 -10.18 -4.86 -5.56
CA ARG A 74 -11.48 -5.34 -5.09
C ARG A 74 -12.49 -4.21 -4.88
N LEU A 75 -12.06 -3.08 -4.30
CA LEU A 75 -12.91 -1.90 -4.11
C LEU A 75 -13.39 -1.31 -5.43
N ARG A 76 -12.48 -1.17 -6.42
CA ARG A 76 -12.82 -0.67 -7.76
C ARG A 76 -13.83 -1.58 -8.46
N THR A 77 -13.63 -2.89 -8.37
CA THR A 77 -14.58 -3.89 -8.90
C THR A 77 -15.95 -3.76 -8.24
N ALA A 78 -16.01 -3.60 -6.92
CA ALA A 78 -17.26 -3.41 -6.19
C ALA A 78 -17.97 -2.11 -6.63
N ARG A 79 -17.24 -1.00 -6.75
CA ARG A 79 -17.78 0.29 -7.20
C ARG A 79 -18.40 0.17 -8.59
N ASP A 80 -17.69 -0.46 -9.53
CA ASP A 80 -18.14 -0.56 -10.91
C ASP A 80 -19.45 -1.37 -11.01
N ARG A 81 -19.56 -2.47 -10.26
CA ARG A 81 -20.80 -3.25 -10.15
C ARG A 81 -21.96 -2.44 -9.57
N THR A 82 -21.72 -1.60 -8.57
CA THR A 82 -22.75 -0.73 -7.99
C THR A 82 -23.23 0.30 -9.02
N VAL A 83 -22.31 0.93 -9.75
CA VAL A 83 -22.66 1.90 -10.82
C VAL A 83 -23.47 1.23 -11.93
N GLU A 84 -23.11 0.02 -12.34
CA GLU A 84 -23.86 -0.74 -13.35
C GLU A 84 -25.29 -1.07 -12.87
N ALA A 85 -25.43 -1.53 -11.62
CA ALA A 85 -26.74 -1.83 -11.04
C ALA A 85 -27.63 -0.57 -10.95
N ASP A 86 -27.07 0.56 -10.52
CA ASP A 86 -27.79 1.83 -10.42
C ASP A 86 -28.27 2.31 -11.81
N ARG A 87 -27.43 2.17 -12.84
CA ARG A 87 -27.80 2.50 -14.22
C ARG A 87 -28.92 1.61 -14.74
N ALA A 88 -28.82 0.29 -14.55
CA ALA A 88 -29.84 -0.66 -14.98
C ALA A 88 -31.20 -0.38 -14.32
N ASN A 89 -31.20 -0.08 -13.02
CA ASN A 89 -32.42 0.28 -12.28
C ASN A 89 -33.02 1.60 -12.78
N ALA A 90 -32.18 2.60 -13.06
CA ALA A 90 -32.64 3.88 -13.60
C ALA A 90 -33.24 3.74 -15.01
N GLU A 91 -32.71 2.84 -15.84
CA GLU A 91 -33.23 2.55 -17.18
C GLU A 91 -34.57 1.81 -17.13
N LEU A 92 -34.70 0.80 -16.26
CA LEU A 92 -35.97 0.10 -16.01
C LEU A 92 -37.07 1.04 -15.49
N GLY A 93 -36.70 2.01 -14.64
CA GLY A 93 -37.63 3.01 -14.13
C GLY A 93 -38.14 4.00 -15.17
N ARG A 94 -37.43 4.19 -16.30
CA ARG A 94 -37.85 5.07 -17.41
C ARG A 94 -38.77 4.39 -18.41
N LEU A 95 -38.81 3.06 -18.42
CA LEU A 95 -39.65 2.25 -19.32
C LEU A 95 -41.04 1.94 -18.73
N ARG A 96 -41.32 2.39 -17.50
CA ARG A 96 -42.62 2.30 -16.82
C ARG A 96 -43.32 3.64 -16.82
#